data_AF-A0AAV9RNV7-F1
#
_entry.id   AF-A0AAV9RNV7-F1
#
_cell.length_a   1.000
_cell.length_b   1.000
_cell.length_c   1.000
_cell.angle_alpha   90.00
_cell.angle_beta   90.00
_cell.angle_gamma   90.00
#
_symmetry.space_group_name_H-M   'P 1'
#
loop_
_entity.id
_entity.type
_entity.pdbx_description
1 polymer ?
#
loop_
_entity_poly.entity_id
_entity_poly.type
_entity_poly.pdbx_seq_one_letter_code
_entity_poly.pdbx_strand_id
1 'polypeptide(L)'
;MSIAKASLLLLLAVIGSSAEPSVEECQGLAKRLPSKDLHEIYGEWVLVWSVSDHDKGHGLLANLTSSHVKFQLLTDNKTIEYTEKNAFSNFCTAYFINLTVPSDDAEHHTLKCHSIRVEKDGVVQEYNDTGEVDLYESCSDCLLMTYKTSEYKFLLSYKKEGSHRDVEQHKATHDDHKKLAECLGFPHDKPYTYDGVSDFCHKKSAPEANPEQS
;
A
#
# COMPACT_ATOMS: atom_id res chain seq x y z
N MET A 1 -18.49 -18.08 -65.06
CA MET A 1 -18.84 -16.70 -64.68
C MET A 1 -19.48 -16.73 -63.30
N SER A 2 -19.05 -15.77 -62.46
CA SER A 2 -19.43 -15.45 -61.06
C SER A 2 -20.94 -15.60 -60.76
N ILE A 3 -21.42 -15.82 -59.52
CA ILE A 3 -21.35 -14.89 -58.39
C ILE A 3 -21.40 -15.65 -57.05
N ALA A 4 -20.45 -15.30 -56.17
CA ALA A 4 -20.31 -15.78 -54.81
C ALA A 4 -21.44 -15.26 -53.89
N LYS A 5 -21.95 -16.14 -53.02
CA LYS A 5 -22.81 -15.77 -51.90
C LYS A 5 -21.95 -15.11 -50.82
N ALA A 6 -22.12 -13.82 -50.61
CA ALA A 6 -21.52 -13.12 -49.48
C ALA A 6 -22.36 -13.39 -48.21
N SER A 7 -21.87 -14.26 -47.34
CA SER A 7 -22.38 -14.38 -45.97
C SER A 7 -21.77 -13.29 -45.11
N LEU A 8 -22.60 -12.35 -44.66
CA LEU A 8 -22.22 -11.27 -43.75
C LEU A 8 -22.18 -11.82 -42.32
N LEU A 9 -20.99 -12.06 -41.79
CA LEU A 9 -20.77 -12.35 -40.37
C LEU A 9 -20.77 -11.03 -39.59
N LEU A 10 -21.84 -10.76 -38.86
CA LEU A 10 -21.86 -9.69 -37.85
C LEU A 10 -21.04 -10.14 -36.63
N LEU A 11 -19.81 -9.64 -36.52
CA LEU A 11 -19.02 -9.70 -35.30
C LEU A 11 -19.58 -8.67 -34.32
N LEU A 12 -20.36 -9.14 -33.34
CA LEU A 12 -20.71 -8.35 -32.16
C LEU A 12 -19.43 -8.14 -31.35
N ALA A 13 -18.78 -7.00 -31.54
CA ALA A 13 -17.79 -6.51 -30.60
C ALA A 13 -18.51 -6.16 -29.30
N VAL A 14 -18.43 -7.04 -28.31
CA VAL A 14 -18.73 -6.68 -26.92
C VAL A 14 -17.62 -5.73 -26.51
N ILE A 15 -17.85 -4.43 -26.70
CA ILE A 15 -17.08 -3.40 -26.01
C ILE A 15 -17.49 -3.58 -24.56
N GLY A 16 -16.64 -4.24 -23.77
CA GLY A 16 -16.80 -4.29 -22.32
C GLY A 16 -16.65 -2.87 -21.80
N SER A 17 -17.76 -2.14 -21.70
CA SER A 17 -17.84 -0.98 -20.84
C SER A 17 -17.71 -1.52 -19.41
N SER A 18 -16.54 -1.35 -18.80
CA SER A 18 -16.46 -1.33 -17.35
C SER A 18 -17.40 -0.20 -16.91
N ALA A 19 -18.58 -0.55 -16.42
CA ALA A 19 -19.46 0.43 -15.81
C ALA A 19 -18.73 0.98 -14.59
N GLU A 20 -18.71 2.29 -14.42
CA GLU A 20 -18.21 2.91 -13.18
C GLU A 20 -18.96 2.27 -11.99
N PRO A 21 -18.28 2.01 -10.86
CA PRO A 21 -18.92 1.45 -9.68
C PRO A 21 -20.08 2.34 -9.23
N SER A 22 -21.18 1.72 -8.82
CA SER A 22 -22.30 2.46 -8.23
C SER A 22 -21.92 3.06 -6.87
N VAL A 23 -22.66 4.07 -6.43
CA VAL A 23 -22.46 4.72 -5.12
C VAL A 23 -22.60 3.69 -3.99
N GLU A 24 -23.58 2.79 -4.08
CA GLU A 24 -23.80 1.73 -3.11
C GLU A 24 -22.65 0.71 -3.08
N GLU A 25 -22.09 0.34 -4.23
CA GLU A 25 -20.91 -0.54 -4.29
C GLU A 25 -19.70 0.13 -3.63
N CYS A 26 -19.48 1.42 -3.90
CA CYS A 26 -18.40 2.17 -3.27
C CYS A 26 -18.58 2.34 -1.75
N GLN A 27 -19.80 2.51 -1.27
CA GLN A 27 -20.08 2.56 0.17
C GLN A 27 -19.70 1.24 0.86
N GLY A 28 -19.87 0.10 0.19
CA GLY A 28 -19.44 -1.20 0.70
C GLY A 28 -17.91 -1.38 0.66
N LEU A 29 -17.29 -1.04 -0.47
CA LEU A 29 -15.85 -1.28 -0.70
C LEU A 29 -14.94 -0.31 0.08
N ALA A 30 -15.30 0.96 0.14
CA ALA A 30 -14.49 2.01 0.76
C ALA A 30 -14.89 2.27 2.23
N LYS A 31 -15.39 1.23 2.92
CA LYS A 31 -15.82 1.35 4.31
C LYS A 31 -14.60 1.57 5.23
N ARG A 32 -14.67 2.62 6.04
CA ARG A 32 -13.60 3.03 6.95
C ARG A 32 -13.52 2.11 8.16
N LEU A 33 -12.29 1.81 8.60
CA LEU A 33 -12.05 1.09 9.84
C LEU A 33 -12.47 2.00 11.02
N PRO A 34 -13.37 1.55 11.90
CA PRO A 34 -13.74 2.31 13.09
C PRO A 34 -12.55 2.51 14.03
N SER A 35 -12.46 3.65 14.69
CA SER A 35 -11.28 3.98 15.51
C SER A 35 -11.11 3.08 16.75
N LYS A 36 -12.20 2.51 17.25
CA LYS A 36 -12.17 1.48 18.30
C LYS A 36 -11.46 0.19 17.87
N ASP A 37 -11.40 -0.07 16.56
CA ASP A 37 -10.86 -1.31 15.98
C ASP A 37 -9.43 -1.11 15.44
N LEU A 38 -8.79 0.05 15.70
CA LEU A 38 -7.41 0.33 15.29
C LEU A 38 -6.38 -0.68 15.81
N HIS A 39 -6.70 -1.41 16.88
CA HIS A 39 -5.84 -2.46 17.40
C HIS A 39 -5.61 -3.62 16.42
N GLU A 40 -6.51 -3.78 15.43
CA GLU A 40 -6.41 -4.83 14.40
C GLU A 40 -5.22 -4.64 13.45
N ILE A 41 -4.72 -3.41 13.30
CA ILE A 41 -3.62 -3.10 12.38
C ILE A 41 -2.24 -3.45 12.96
N TYR A 42 -2.16 -3.75 14.27
CA TYR A 42 -0.88 -3.99 14.92
C TYR A 42 -0.24 -5.29 14.43
N GLY A 43 1.07 -5.20 14.14
CA GLY A 43 1.83 -6.30 13.58
C GLY A 43 2.65 -5.89 12.37
N GLU A 44 3.12 -6.90 11.66
CA GLU A 44 4.00 -6.78 10.49
C GLU A 44 3.24 -7.14 9.21
N TRP A 45 3.45 -6.35 8.16
CA TRP A 45 2.72 -6.42 6.91
C TRP A 45 3.63 -6.19 5.71
N VAL A 46 3.32 -6.84 4.60
CA VAL A 46 4.04 -6.74 3.33
C VAL A 46 3.12 -6.13 2.29
N LEU A 47 3.59 -5.09 1.59
CA LEU A 47 2.82 -4.45 0.53
C LEU A 47 2.69 -5.43 -0.64
N VAL A 48 1.46 -5.75 -1.06
CA VAL A 48 1.22 -6.65 -2.18
C VAL A 48 0.70 -5.93 -3.42
N TRP A 49 0.05 -4.78 -3.23
CA TRP A 49 -0.51 -3.98 -4.32
C TRP A 49 -0.61 -2.51 -3.93
N SER A 50 -0.32 -1.59 -4.85
CA SER A 50 -0.45 -0.15 -4.60
C SER A 50 -0.64 0.66 -5.89
N VAL A 51 -1.32 1.80 -5.78
CA VAL A 51 -1.44 2.83 -6.82
C VAL A 51 -1.25 4.22 -6.21
N SER A 52 -0.96 5.21 -7.05
CA SER A 52 -0.82 6.61 -6.63
C SER A 52 -1.66 7.53 -7.51
N ASP A 53 -2.04 8.71 -7.02
CA ASP A 53 -2.74 9.73 -7.80
C ASP A 53 -1.81 10.71 -8.53
N HIS A 54 -0.50 10.51 -8.45
CA HIS A 54 0.49 11.46 -8.96
C HIS A 54 1.71 10.78 -9.60
N ASP A 55 2.29 11.41 -10.62
CA ASP A 55 3.44 10.87 -11.37
C ASP A 55 4.68 10.61 -10.51
N LYS A 56 4.91 11.43 -9.48
CA LYS A 56 5.99 11.18 -8.51
C LYS A 56 5.75 9.89 -7.73
N GLY A 57 4.51 9.64 -7.29
CA GLY A 57 4.15 8.41 -6.60
C GLY A 57 4.22 7.20 -7.53
N HIS A 58 3.79 7.33 -8.79
CA HIS A 58 4.02 6.31 -9.82
C HIS A 58 5.50 5.98 -10.00
N GLY A 59 6.36 7.00 -10.07
CA GLY A 59 7.80 6.82 -10.18
C GLY A 59 8.43 6.11 -8.98
N LEU A 60 7.92 6.36 -7.76
CA LEU A 60 8.35 5.65 -6.56
C LEU A 60 7.92 4.17 -6.62
N LEU A 61 6.64 3.91 -6.90
CA LEU A 61 6.08 2.56 -7.00
C LEU A 61 6.75 1.72 -8.11
N ALA A 62 7.12 2.34 -9.22
CA ALA A 62 7.78 1.65 -10.34
C ALA A 62 9.21 1.18 -10.00
N ASN A 63 9.87 1.80 -9.02
CA ASN A 63 11.23 1.42 -8.60
C ASN A 63 11.24 0.56 -7.32
N LEU A 64 10.08 0.42 -6.66
CA LEU A 64 9.92 -0.35 -5.45
C LEU A 64 9.94 -1.85 -5.79
N THR A 65 10.77 -2.62 -5.11
CA THR A 65 10.79 -4.09 -5.24
C THR A 65 9.98 -4.73 -4.12
N SER A 66 10.15 -4.25 -2.88
CA SER A 66 9.40 -4.72 -1.72
C SER A 66 9.20 -3.59 -0.71
N SER A 67 8.11 -3.67 0.05
CA SER A 67 7.86 -2.82 1.21
C SER A 67 7.35 -3.68 2.36
N HIS A 68 8.00 -3.55 3.51
CA HIS A 68 7.62 -4.21 4.75
C HIS A 68 7.39 -3.16 5.82
N VAL A 69 6.23 -3.24 6.47
CA VAL A 69 5.80 -2.27 7.47
C VAL A 69 5.47 -2.93 8.80
N LYS A 70 5.61 -2.16 9.88
CA LYS A 70 5.21 -2.58 11.22
C LYS A 70 4.43 -1.46 11.89
N PHE A 71 3.28 -1.81 12.45
CA PHE A 71 2.51 -0.95 13.33
C PHE A 71 2.63 -1.45 14.77
N GLN A 72 3.06 -0.58 15.68
CA GLN A 72 3.23 -0.92 17.09
C GLN A 72 2.73 0.22 17.97
N LEU A 73 1.80 -0.08 18.87
CA LEU A 73 1.40 0.87 19.91
C LEU A 73 2.59 1.12 20.86
N LEU A 74 2.90 2.39 21.09
CA LEU A 74 3.93 2.81 22.04
C LEU A 74 3.41 2.75 23.48
N THR A 75 4.33 2.84 24.42
CA THR A 75 4.06 2.71 25.86
C THR A 75 3.19 3.83 26.43
N ASP A 76 2.98 4.92 25.68
CA ASP A 76 2.06 6.00 26.03
C ASP A 76 0.58 5.66 25.74
N ASN A 77 0.31 4.52 25.10
CA ASN A 77 -1.01 4.04 24.66
C ASN A 77 -1.77 5.02 23.77
N LYS A 78 -1.06 5.96 23.12
CA LYS A 78 -1.66 7.02 22.28
C LYS A 78 -1.00 7.13 20.93
N THR A 79 0.28 6.80 20.86
CA THR A 79 1.08 6.92 19.65
C THR A 79 1.30 5.53 19.07
N ILE A 80 1.05 5.38 17.77
CA ILE A 80 1.39 4.17 17.04
C ILE A 80 2.67 4.46 16.26
N GLU A 81 3.73 3.71 16.52
CA GLU A 81 4.94 3.73 15.69
C GLU A 81 4.66 2.92 14.43
N TYR A 82 4.76 3.60 13.28
CA TYR A 82 4.71 3.04 11.94
C TYR A 82 6.14 3.02 11.40
N THR A 83 6.73 1.83 11.31
CA THR A 83 8.03 1.62 10.68
C THR A 83 7.81 1.07 9.29
N GLU A 84 8.35 1.72 8.27
CA GLU A 84 8.27 1.28 6.87
C GLU A 84 9.67 1.06 6.33
N LYS A 85 9.91 -0.09 5.70
CA LYS A 85 11.18 -0.42 5.07
C LYS A 85 10.94 -0.74 3.61
N ASN A 86 11.52 0.09 2.75
CA ASN A 86 11.34 0.00 1.31
C ASN A 86 12.65 -0.42 0.65
N ALA A 87 12.58 -1.53 -0.09
CA ALA A 87 13.63 -1.95 -0.99
C ALA A 87 13.33 -1.39 -2.37
N PHE A 88 14.31 -0.69 -2.94
CA PHE A 88 14.32 -0.27 -4.32
C PHE A 88 15.41 -1.05 -5.05
N SER A 89 15.38 -1.05 -6.38
CA SER A 89 16.31 -1.81 -7.23
C SER A 89 17.80 -1.62 -6.90
N ASN A 90 18.18 -0.51 -6.25
CA ASN A 90 19.58 -0.16 -5.96
C ASN A 90 19.85 0.34 -4.54
N PHE A 91 18.83 0.56 -3.70
CA PHE A 91 19.03 1.03 -2.32
C PHE A 91 17.86 0.66 -1.41
N CYS A 92 18.08 0.82 -0.11
CA CYS A 92 17.07 0.65 0.92
C CYS A 92 16.82 1.98 1.65
N THR A 93 15.58 2.19 2.07
CA THR A 93 15.23 3.23 3.04
C THR A 93 14.38 2.65 4.15
N ALA A 94 14.51 3.20 5.35
CA ALA A 94 13.59 2.96 6.44
C ALA A 94 12.99 4.28 6.90
N TYR A 95 11.68 4.32 7.10
CA TYR A 95 10.95 5.42 7.70
C TYR A 95 10.46 5.00 9.08
N PHE A 96 10.56 5.92 10.04
CA PHE A 96 10.02 5.78 11.39
C PHE A 96 9.07 6.94 11.61
N ILE A 97 7.78 6.64 11.73
CA ILE A 97 6.71 7.63 11.71
C ILE A 97 5.86 7.43 12.97
N ASN A 98 5.52 8.52 13.63
CA ASN A 98 4.53 8.48 14.69
C ASN A 98 3.16 8.81 14.11
N LEU A 99 2.19 7.93 14.35
CA LEU A 99 0.79 8.11 14.02
C LEU A 99 0.00 8.43 15.29
N THR A 100 -0.84 9.46 15.23
CA THR A 100 -1.77 9.81 16.31
C THR A 100 -3.19 9.88 15.81
N VAL A 101 -4.11 9.42 16.67
CA VAL A 101 -5.56 9.56 16.46
C VAL A 101 -5.96 10.96 16.97
N PRO A 102 -6.69 11.76 16.18
CA PRO A 102 -7.28 13.00 16.69
C PRO A 102 -8.12 12.76 17.94
N SER A 103 -8.21 13.75 18.81
CA SER A 103 -8.87 13.61 20.13
C SER A 103 -10.37 13.91 20.09
N ASP A 104 -10.99 13.95 18.91
CA ASP A 104 -12.42 14.20 18.78
C ASP A 104 -13.24 12.91 18.90
N ASP A 105 -14.58 13.02 18.92
CA ASP A 105 -15.48 11.90 19.15
C ASP A 105 -15.93 11.22 17.82
N ALA A 106 -15.20 11.41 16.72
CA ALA A 106 -15.56 10.78 15.46
C ALA A 106 -15.46 9.25 15.51
N GLU A 107 -16.38 8.56 14.83
CA GLU A 107 -16.32 7.10 14.72
C GLU A 107 -15.15 6.62 13.84
N HIS A 108 -14.82 7.41 12.83
CA HIS A 108 -13.80 7.12 11.83
C HIS A 108 -12.81 8.27 11.76
N HIS A 109 -11.59 8.05 12.24
CA HIS A 109 -10.53 9.05 12.25
C HIS A 109 -9.55 8.90 11.08
N THR A 110 -9.02 10.03 10.64
CA THR A 110 -7.78 10.14 9.86
C THR A 110 -6.61 10.30 10.82
N LEU A 111 -5.69 9.35 10.83
CA LEU A 111 -4.49 9.40 11.66
C LEU A 111 -3.53 10.44 11.09
N LYS A 112 -2.82 11.16 11.98
CA LYS A 112 -1.83 12.16 11.59
C LYS A 112 -0.42 11.60 11.75
N CYS A 113 0.37 11.71 10.68
CA CYS A 113 1.80 11.38 10.71
C CYS A 113 2.60 12.60 11.18
N HIS A 114 3.50 12.37 12.13
CA HIS A 114 4.46 13.37 12.59
C HIS A 114 5.76 12.71 13.04
N SER A 115 6.76 13.52 13.39
CA SER A 115 8.06 13.06 13.89
C SER A 115 8.72 12.04 12.95
N ILE A 116 8.60 12.28 11.64
CA ILE A 116 9.08 11.36 10.61
C ILE A 116 10.60 11.40 10.59
N ARG A 117 11.21 10.23 10.71
CA ARG A 117 12.65 10.04 10.54
C ARG A 117 12.89 9.09 9.37
N VAL A 118 13.92 9.36 8.60
CA VAL A 118 14.35 8.49 7.51
C VAL A 118 15.77 8.01 7.77
N GLU A 119 15.98 6.71 7.66
CA GLU A 119 17.28 6.08 7.57
C GLU A 119 17.60 5.79 6.11
N LYS A 120 18.74 6.32 5.65
CA LYS A 120 19.32 5.96 4.36
C LYS A 120 20.81 5.68 4.57
N ASP A 121 21.26 4.53 4.07
CA ASP A 121 22.66 4.11 4.18
C ASP A 121 23.20 4.10 5.63
N GLY A 122 22.33 3.80 6.61
CA GLY A 122 22.68 3.75 8.04
C GLY A 122 22.70 5.11 8.75
N VAL A 123 22.35 6.20 8.06
CA VAL A 123 22.23 7.54 8.65
C VAL A 123 20.77 7.87 8.85
N VAL A 124 20.38 8.11 10.11
CA VAL A 124 19.03 8.56 10.48
C VAL A 124 18.99 10.08 10.52
N GLN A 125 18.00 10.66 9.85
CA GLN A 125 17.76 12.11 9.85
C GLN A 125 16.27 12.41 9.99
N GLU A 126 15.96 13.56 10.57
CA GLU A 126 14.60 14.10 10.57
C GLU A 126 14.16 14.37 9.13
N TYR A 127 12.93 13.98 8.81
CA TYR A 127 12.31 14.20 7.53
C TYR A 127 11.14 15.16 7.73
N ASN A 128 11.30 16.40 7.25
CA ASN A 128 10.32 17.46 7.45
C ASN A 128 9.15 17.30 6.48
N ASP A 129 8.27 16.37 6.80
CA ASP A 129 7.03 16.12 6.07
C ASP A 129 5.92 15.77 7.06
N THR A 130 4.69 15.87 6.60
CA THR A 130 3.50 15.44 7.33
C THR A 130 2.64 14.58 6.42
N GLY A 131 1.78 13.78 7.04
CA GLY A 131 0.92 12.88 6.29
C GLY A 131 -0.36 12.56 7.01
N GLU A 132 -1.29 12.03 6.25
CA GLU A 132 -2.60 11.59 6.70
C GLU A 132 -2.76 10.13 6.33
N VAL A 133 -3.19 9.31 7.30
CA VAL A 133 -3.43 7.89 7.12
C VAL A 133 -4.88 7.57 7.38
N ASP A 134 -5.43 6.80 6.47
CA ASP A 134 -6.84 6.55 6.34
C ASP A 134 -7.04 5.05 6.18
N LEU A 135 -7.64 4.39 7.18
CA LEU A 135 -7.74 2.93 7.25
C LEU A 135 -9.14 2.44 6.86
N TYR A 136 -9.18 1.29 6.21
CA TYR A 136 -10.41 0.68 5.69
C TYR A 136 -10.60 -0.72 6.28
N GLU A 137 -11.85 -1.12 6.43
CA GLU A 137 -12.19 -2.50 6.80
C GLU A 137 -11.68 -3.45 5.70
N SER A 138 -11.10 -4.58 6.12
CA SER A 138 -10.54 -5.57 5.19
C SER A 138 -10.58 -6.97 5.80
N CYS A 139 -9.91 -7.94 5.17
CA CYS A 139 -9.85 -9.32 5.67
C CYS A 139 -8.88 -9.47 6.86
N SER A 140 -8.96 -10.58 7.60
CA SER A 140 -8.15 -10.79 8.83
C SER A 140 -6.63 -10.81 8.63
N ASP A 141 -6.18 -11.10 7.41
CA ASP A 141 -4.78 -11.10 6.99
C ASP A 141 -4.49 -10.00 5.93
N CYS A 142 -5.43 -9.08 5.73
CA CYS A 142 -5.30 -7.91 4.87
C CYS A 142 -5.12 -6.64 5.72
N LEU A 143 -4.43 -5.65 5.16
CA LEU A 143 -4.49 -4.28 5.66
C LEU A 143 -4.65 -3.36 4.46
N LEU A 144 -5.63 -2.46 4.55
CA LEU A 144 -5.96 -1.53 3.48
C LEU A 144 -5.92 -0.10 4.03
N MET A 145 -5.11 0.75 3.40
CA MET A 145 -4.99 2.13 3.82
C MET A 145 -4.74 3.07 2.64
N THR A 146 -5.09 4.34 2.83
CA THR A 146 -4.48 5.42 2.04
C THR A 146 -3.47 6.17 2.87
N TYR A 147 -2.40 6.60 2.22
CA TYR A 147 -1.41 7.52 2.78
C TYR A 147 -1.36 8.76 1.89
N LYS A 148 -1.58 9.93 2.48
CA LYS A 148 -1.64 11.20 1.77
C LYS A 148 -0.58 12.14 2.31
N THR A 149 0.25 12.65 1.43
CA THR A 149 1.19 13.76 1.69
C THR A 149 0.58 15.08 1.20
N SER A 150 1.36 16.15 1.27
CA SER A 150 1.00 17.43 0.65
C SER A 150 0.98 17.39 -0.88
N GLU A 151 1.66 16.42 -1.52
CA GLU A 151 1.86 16.37 -2.97
C GLU A 151 1.17 15.19 -3.65
N TYR A 152 1.08 14.04 -2.99
CA TYR A 152 0.56 12.81 -3.60
C TYR A 152 -0.07 11.90 -2.57
N LYS A 153 -0.88 10.97 -3.05
CA LYS A 153 -1.53 9.93 -2.26
C LYS A 153 -1.17 8.57 -2.79
N PHE A 154 -1.28 7.58 -1.90
CA PHE A 154 -1.25 6.16 -2.26
C PHE A 154 -2.49 5.48 -1.72
N LEU A 155 -2.97 4.49 -2.47
CA LEU A 155 -3.82 3.42 -1.96
C LEU A 155 -2.94 2.17 -1.83
N LEU A 156 -2.87 1.62 -0.63
CA LEU A 156 -1.92 0.59 -0.25
C LEU A 156 -2.68 -0.63 0.27
N SER A 157 -2.46 -1.78 -0.36
CA SER A 157 -3.01 -3.07 0.06
C SER A 157 -1.86 -3.98 0.49
N TYR A 158 -1.91 -4.42 1.74
CA TYR A 158 -0.91 -5.24 2.38
C TYR A 158 -1.48 -6.61 2.75
N LYS A 159 -0.57 -7.57 2.90
CA LYS A 159 -0.82 -8.87 3.52
C LYS A 159 0.00 -9.03 4.78
N LYS A 160 -0.57 -9.70 5.76
CA LYS A 160 0.13 -10.00 7.02
C LYS A 160 1.40 -10.78 6.74
N GLU A 161 2.45 -10.53 7.53
CA GLU A 161 3.72 -11.25 7.42
C GLU A 161 3.49 -12.77 7.36
N GLY A 162 4.15 -13.45 6.42
CA GLY A 162 3.95 -14.87 6.12
C GLY A 162 2.78 -15.22 5.18
N SER A 163 1.80 -14.33 4.98
CA SER A 163 0.62 -14.58 4.11
C SER A 163 0.75 -13.97 2.70
N HIS A 164 1.85 -13.27 2.41
CA HIS A 164 2.08 -12.48 1.21
C HIS A 164 2.69 -13.26 0.02
N ARG A 165 2.97 -14.56 0.21
CA ARG A 165 3.73 -15.37 -0.76
C ARG A 165 2.87 -16.00 -1.85
N ASP A 166 1.54 -16.07 -1.66
CA ASP A 166 0.61 -16.61 -2.66
C ASP A 166 0.20 -15.51 -3.65
N VAL A 167 1.11 -15.20 -4.56
CA VAL A 167 0.95 -14.11 -5.54
C VAL A 167 -0.25 -14.34 -6.46
N GLU A 168 -0.52 -15.58 -6.84
CA GLU A 168 -1.67 -15.88 -7.71
C GLU A 168 -2.99 -15.66 -6.99
N GLN A 169 -3.06 -16.00 -5.70
CA GLN A 169 -4.21 -15.65 -4.87
C GLN A 169 -4.37 -14.12 -4.76
N HIS A 170 -3.29 -13.37 -4.60
CA HIS A 170 -3.35 -11.89 -4.51
C HIS A 170 -3.77 -11.26 -5.84
N LYS A 171 -3.33 -11.81 -6.97
CA LYS A 171 -3.78 -11.37 -8.31
C LYS A 171 -5.28 -11.55 -8.51
N ALA A 172 -5.88 -12.59 -7.92
CA ALA A 172 -7.32 -12.82 -8.02
C ALA A 172 -8.15 -11.68 -7.41
N THR A 173 -7.59 -10.91 -6.46
CA THR A 173 -8.26 -9.76 -5.84
C THR A 173 -7.89 -8.42 -6.50
N HIS A 174 -7.08 -8.43 -7.57
CA HIS A 174 -6.68 -7.18 -8.24
C HIS A 174 -7.86 -6.41 -8.83
N ASP A 175 -8.88 -7.09 -9.32
CA ASP A 175 -10.06 -6.40 -9.86
C ASP A 175 -10.87 -5.72 -8.75
N ASP A 176 -10.89 -6.29 -7.54
CA ASP A 176 -11.50 -5.64 -6.37
C ASP A 176 -10.67 -4.43 -5.94
N HIS A 177 -9.33 -4.51 -5.97
CA HIS A 177 -8.46 -3.36 -5.71
C HIS A 177 -8.65 -2.23 -6.73
N LYS A 178 -8.86 -2.55 -8.02
CA LYS A 178 -9.15 -1.53 -9.04
C LYS A 178 -10.48 -0.84 -8.79
N LYS A 179 -11.55 -1.59 -8.48
CA LYS A 179 -12.85 -1.00 -8.13
C LYS A 179 -12.76 -0.10 -6.90
N LEU A 180 -12.01 -0.52 -5.89
CA LEU A 180 -11.75 0.32 -4.73
C LEU A 180 -10.99 1.60 -5.12
N ALA A 181 -9.97 1.49 -5.97
CA ALA A 181 -9.24 2.64 -6.49
C ALA A 181 -10.18 3.61 -7.22
N GLU A 182 -11.06 3.12 -8.09
CA GLU A 182 -12.10 3.91 -8.76
C GLU A 182 -13.01 4.63 -7.75
N CYS A 183 -13.51 3.91 -6.75
CA CYS A 183 -14.34 4.48 -5.68
C CYS A 183 -13.64 5.57 -4.85
N LEU A 184 -12.32 5.47 -4.70
CA LEU A 184 -11.50 6.43 -3.96
C LEU A 184 -10.86 7.50 -4.87
N GLY A 185 -11.12 7.45 -6.18
CA GLY A 185 -10.60 8.41 -7.16
C GLY A 185 -9.11 8.26 -7.50
N PHE A 186 -8.54 7.07 -7.35
CA PHE A 186 -7.17 6.76 -7.75
C PHE A 186 -7.12 6.24 -9.19
N PRO A 187 -6.17 6.71 -10.02
CA PRO A 187 -5.84 6.03 -11.26
C PRO A 187 -5.20 4.66 -10.93
N HIS A 188 -5.48 3.65 -11.75
CA HIS A 188 -5.06 2.28 -11.49
C HIS A 188 -4.44 1.59 -12.71
N ASP A 189 -3.96 2.37 -13.67
CA ASP A 189 -3.29 1.90 -14.89
C ASP A 189 -1.84 1.46 -14.64
N LYS A 190 -1.22 1.95 -13.57
CA LYS A 190 0.18 1.66 -13.20
C LYS A 190 0.31 1.12 -11.77
N PRO A 191 -0.28 -0.04 -11.46
CA PRO A 191 -0.18 -0.61 -10.13
C PRO A 191 1.22 -1.17 -9.87
N TYR A 192 1.70 -1.01 -8.64
CA TYR A 192 2.70 -1.88 -8.06
C TYR A 192 2.06 -3.24 -7.73
N THR A 193 2.82 -4.32 -7.92
CA THR A 193 2.43 -5.68 -7.50
C THR A 193 3.67 -6.39 -6.99
N TYR A 194 3.60 -6.94 -5.78
CA TYR A 194 4.69 -7.72 -5.22
C TYR A 194 4.84 -9.05 -5.96
N ASP A 195 6.08 -9.46 -6.20
CA ASP A 195 6.41 -10.66 -6.98
C ASP A 195 6.46 -11.95 -6.15
N GLY A 196 6.27 -11.86 -4.83
CA GLY A 196 6.30 -13.00 -3.90
C GLY A 196 7.69 -13.47 -3.50
N VAL A 197 8.74 -12.92 -4.10
CA VAL A 197 10.12 -13.45 -4.01
C VAL A 197 11.18 -12.39 -3.75
N SER A 198 10.89 -11.12 -4.02
CA SER A 198 11.77 -9.99 -3.76
C SER A 198 12.06 -9.90 -2.27
N ASP A 199 13.35 -9.84 -1.96
CA ASP A 199 13.84 -9.76 -0.59
C ASP A 199 13.55 -8.39 0.02
N PHE A 200 13.57 -8.33 1.34
CA PHE A 200 13.32 -7.12 2.12
C PHE A 200 14.63 -6.45 2.55
N CYS A 201 14.53 -5.19 2.96
CA CYS A 201 15.65 -4.50 3.56
C CYS A 201 16.00 -5.12 4.93
N HIS A 202 17.04 -5.94 4.95
CA HIS A 202 17.67 -6.42 6.18
C HIS A 202 18.44 -5.26 6.83
N LYS A 203 18.52 -5.26 8.17
CA LYS A 203 19.51 -4.40 8.84
C LYS A 203 20.89 -4.81 8.31
N LYS A 204 21.70 -3.87 7.81
CA LYS A 204 23.12 -4.14 7.61
C LYS A 204 23.65 -4.63 8.96
N SER A 205 24.10 -5.87 9.03
CA SER A 205 24.89 -6.37 10.15
C SER A 205 26.06 -5.41 10.32
N ALA A 206 26.42 -5.08 11.57
CA ALA A 206 27.66 -4.36 11.83
C ALA A 206 28.81 -5.07 11.06
N PRO A 207 29.78 -4.33 10.49
CA PRO A 207 30.90 -4.96 9.82
C PRO A 207 31.52 -5.99 10.76
N GLU A 208 31.69 -7.22 10.27
CA GLU A 208 32.33 -8.29 11.01
C GLU A 208 33.67 -7.77 11.53
N ALA A 209 33.87 -7.83 12.85
CA ALA A 209 35.16 -7.52 13.43
C ALA A 209 36.16 -8.50 12.85
N ASN A 210 37.15 -7.98 12.12
CA ASN A 210 38.19 -8.78 11.49
C ASN A 210 38.90 -9.62 12.58
N PRO A 211 38.90 -10.97 12.51
CA PRO A 211 39.49 -11.81 13.56
C PRO A 211 41.02 -11.67 13.71
N GLU A 212 41.70 -10.94 12.82
CA GLU A 212 43.14 -10.72 12.90
C GLU A 212 43.51 -9.48 13.73
N GLN A 213 43.28 -9.54 15.04
CA GLN A 213 44.10 -8.84 16.06
C GLN A 213 43.64 -9.26 17.48
N SER A 214 44.05 -10.46 17.91
CA SER A 214 44.25 -10.83 19.31
C SER A 214 45.46 -11.73 19.43
#